data_AF-A0A4Y2EKD5-F1
#
_entry.id   AF-A0A4Y2EKD5-F1
#
_cell.length_a   1.000
_cell.length_b   1.000
_cell.length_c   1.000
_cell.angle_alpha   90.00
_cell.angle_beta   90.00
_cell.angle_gamma   90.00
#
_symmetry.space_group_name_H-M   'P 1'
#
loop_
_entity.id
_entity.type
_entity.pdbx_description
1 polymer ?
#
loop_
_entity_poly.entity_id
_entity_poly.type
_entity_poly.pdbx_seq_one_letter_code
_entity_poly.pdbx_strand_id
1 'polypeptide(L)'
;MYVWITDRRVTGKVLQKTPYPRSYLVQSGRRVYRRNRKHLIPSPDFHPEPEPEDDSDVTGYQHSPADADPGCSPLMSSPQSPKTYPERVSSSTEASPDLYVTRSGRTVRSPERLDR
;
A
#
# COMPACT_ATOMS: atom_id res chain seq x y z
N MET A 1 10.18 7.97 -9.18
CA MET A 1 11.01 6.94 -8.50
C MET A 1 10.73 5.60 -9.14
N TYR A 2 11.77 4.94 -9.64
CA TYR A 2 11.67 3.57 -10.16
C TYR A 2 11.92 2.55 -9.05
N VAL A 3 11.19 1.45 -9.13
CA VAL A 3 11.24 0.37 -8.15
C VAL A 3 11.16 -0.99 -8.84
N TRP A 4 11.86 -1.96 -8.29
CA TRP A 4 11.68 -3.36 -8.61
C TRP A 4 10.58 -3.96 -7.72
N ILE A 5 9.54 -4.51 -8.34
CA ILE A 5 8.45 -5.21 -7.67
C ILE A 5 8.85 -6.67 -7.49
N THR A 6 9.30 -7.03 -6.30
CA THR A 6 9.86 -8.35 -5.98
C THR A 6 8.94 -9.53 -6.28
N ASP A 7 7.67 -9.46 -5.90
CA ASP A 7 6.69 -10.55 -6.07
C ASP A 7 6.22 -10.71 -7.51
N ARG A 8 6.38 -9.67 -8.33
CA ARG A 8 6.02 -9.69 -9.75
C ARG A 8 7.23 -9.81 -10.68
N ARG A 9 8.44 -9.61 -10.15
CA ARG A 9 9.71 -9.60 -10.90
C ARG A 9 9.66 -8.64 -12.09
N VAL A 10 9.11 -7.44 -11.87
CA VAL A 10 9.00 -6.39 -12.88
C VAL A 10 9.47 -5.05 -12.30
N THR A 11 10.04 -4.22 -13.16
CA THR A 11 10.31 -2.82 -12.84
C THR A 11 9.06 -1.98 -13.06
N GLY A 12 8.88 -0.93 -12.25
CA GLY A 12 7.84 0.05 -12.49
C GLY A 12 8.15 1.40 -11.85
N LYS A 13 7.38 2.40 -12.27
CA LYS A 13 7.43 3.76 -11.71
C LYS A 13 6.38 3.88 -10.61
N VAL A 14 6.79 4.32 -9.43
CA VAL A 14 5.85 4.67 -8.36
C VAL A 14 5.07 5.91 -8.80
N LEU A 15 3.75 5.79 -8.88
CA LEU A 15 2.84 6.89 -9.20
C LEU A 15 2.52 7.68 -7.93
N GLN A 16 1.93 7.02 -6.93
CA GLN A 16 1.49 7.68 -5.70
C GLN A 16 1.38 6.73 -4.50
N LYS A 17 1.31 7.32 -3.31
CA LYS A 17 0.89 6.64 -2.08
C LYS A 17 -0.62 6.49 -2.07
N THR A 18 -1.12 5.38 -1.53
CA THR A 18 -2.55 5.18 -1.29
C THR A 18 -2.88 5.48 0.17
N PRO A 19 -4.16 5.73 0.53
CA PRO A 19 -4.58 5.86 1.93
C PRO A 19 -4.34 4.58 2.76
N TYR A 20 -4.16 3.43 2.10
CA TYR A 20 -3.85 2.18 2.77
C TYR A 20 -2.41 2.16 3.30
N PRO A 21 -2.18 1.63 4.52
CA PRO A 21 -0.87 1.61 5.14
C PRO A 21 0.22 1.03 4.24
N ARG A 22 1.32 1.77 4.13
CA ARG A 22 2.55 1.39 3.40
C ARG A 22 2.29 0.95 1.95
N SER A 23 1.18 1.35 1.34
CA SER A 23 0.78 0.88 0.01
C SER A 23 0.95 1.98 -1.03
N TYR A 24 1.42 1.58 -2.21
CA TYR A 24 1.77 2.45 -3.33
C TYR A 24 1.13 1.92 -4.61
N LEU A 25 0.82 2.82 -5.52
CA LEU A 25 0.49 2.48 -6.90
C LEU A 25 1.76 2.55 -7.74
N VAL A 26 2.04 1.47 -8.45
CA VAL A 26 3.23 1.33 -9.31
C VAL A 26 2.77 0.99 -10.71
N GLN A 27 3.14 1.81 -11.69
CA GLN A 27 2.90 1.55 -13.09
C GLN A 27 4.05 0.73 -13.67
N SER A 28 3.72 -0.37 -14.34
CA SER A 28 4.67 -1.22 -15.04
C SER A 28 4.04 -1.63 -16.37
N GLY A 29 4.61 -1.14 -17.46
CA GLY A 29 4.00 -1.23 -18.79
C GLY A 29 2.55 -0.70 -18.79
N ARG A 30 1.62 -1.51 -19.32
CA ARG A 30 0.19 -1.18 -19.41
C ARG A 30 -0.61 -1.44 -18.12
N ARG A 31 0.03 -1.93 -17.05
CA ARG A 31 -0.66 -2.33 -15.82
C ARG A 31 -0.26 -1.45 -14.64
N VAL A 32 -1.22 -1.23 -13.75
CA VAL A 32 -1.01 -0.54 -12.48
C VAL A 32 -1.22 -1.52 -11.35
N TYR A 33 -0.25 -1.61 -10.44
CA TYR A 33 -0.29 -2.50 -9.29
C TYR A 33 -0.36 -1.71 -8.00
N ARG A 34 -1.24 -2.12 -7.08
CA ARG A 34 -1.16 -1.70 -5.68
C ARG A 34 -0.21 -2.64 -4.93
N ARG A 35 0.90 -2.12 -4.40
CA ARG A 35 1.94 -2.91 -3.71
C ARG A 35 2.34 -2.29 -2.38
N ASN A 36 2.61 -3.14 -1.40
CA ASN A 36 3.17 -2.72 -0.12
C ASN A 36 4.66 -2.38 -0.30
N ARG A 37 5.16 -1.36 0.42
CA ARG A 37 6.57 -0.92 0.43
C ARG A 37 7.55 -2.08 0.57
N LYS A 38 7.24 -3.10 1.38
CA LYS A 38 8.14 -4.24 1.61
C LYS A 38 8.45 -5.03 0.33
N HIS A 39 7.64 -4.87 -0.72
CA HIS A 39 7.84 -5.52 -2.02
C HIS A 39 8.54 -4.62 -3.05
N LEU A 40 8.83 -3.37 -2.70
CA LEU A 40 9.42 -2.37 -3.60
C LEU A 40 10.88 -2.14 -3.21
N ILE A 41 11.79 -2.53 -4.11
CA ILE A 41 13.21 -2.21 -3.96
C ILE A 41 13.49 -0.97 -4.81
N PRO A 42 13.97 0.15 -4.23
CA PRO A 42 14.40 1.31 -5.00
C PRO A 42 15.43 0.90 -6.04
N SER A 43 15.24 1.32 -7.29
CA SER A 43 16.20 1.04 -8.34
C SER A 43 16.38 2.30 -9.17
N PRO A 44 17.31 3.19 -8.76
CA PRO A 44 17.50 4.50 -9.36
C PRO A 44 18.03 4.44 -10.79
N ASP A 45 18.72 3.35 -11.16
CA ASP A 45 19.40 3.22 -12.45
C ASP A 45 18.47 2.80 -13.60
N PHE A 46 17.17 2.56 -13.33
CA PHE A 46 16.21 2.33 -14.40
C PHE A 46 15.75 3.65 -14.98
N HIS A 47 16.43 4.06 -16.04
CA HIS A 47 15.90 5.04 -16.98
C HIS A 47 15.05 4.27 -18.00
N PRO A 48 13.75 4.58 -18.18
CA PRO A 48 13.08 4.11 -19.38
C PRO A 48 13.88 4.69 -20.55
N GLU A 49 14.17 3.85 -21.54
CA GLU A 49 14.61 4.33 -22.84
C GLU A 49 13.62 5.42 -23.27
N PRO A 50 14.10 6.63 -23.64
CA PRO A 50 13.19 7.68 -24.09
C PRO A 50 12.36 7.10 -25.23
N GLU A 51 11.03 7.15 -25.08
CA GLU A 51 10.14 6.77 -26.18
C GLU A 51 10.53 7.63 -27.39
N PRO A 52 10.64 7.05 -28.60
CA PRO A 52 10.92 7.86 -29.78
C PRO A 52 9.84 8.94 -29.86
N GLU A 53 10.28 10.19 -29.99
CA GLU A 53 9.38 11.32 -30.12
C GLU A 53 8.54 11.09 -31.38
N ASP A 54 7.25 10.81 -31.19
CA ASP A 54 6.28 10.73 -32.27
C ASP A 54 6.12 12.16 -32.80
N ASP A 55 6.89 12.47 -33.84
CA ASP A 55 6.79 13.71 -34.63
C ASP A 55 5.49 13.67 -35.44
N SER A 56 4.35 13.67 -34.74
CA SER A 56 3.03 13.75 -35.36
C SER A 56 2.61 15.22 -35.43
N ASP A 57 3.24 15.95 -36.34
CA ASP A 57 2.75 17.23 -36.83
C ASP A 57 1.47 16.97 -37.65
N VAL A 58 0.29 17.00 -37.01
CA VAL A 58 -0.98 17.09 -37.75
C VAL A 58 -2.06 17.88 -37.00
N THR A 59 -2.16 19.14 -37.40
CA THR A 59 -3.37 19.95 -37.57
C THR A 59 -4.34 20.03 -36.39
N GLY A 60 -4.37 21.22 -35.78
CA GLY A 60 -5.39 21.64 -34.83
C GLY A 60 -6.81 21.47 -35.38
N TYR A 61 -7.58 20.63 -34.71
CA TYR A 61 -9.03 20.74 -34.69
C TYR A 61 -9.42 21.48 -33.42
N GLN A 62 -9.79 22.74 -33.61
CA GLN A 62 -10.45 23.55 -32.60
C GLN A 62 -11.77 22.88 -32.22
N HIS A 63 -11.90 22.43 -30.98
CA HIS A 63 -13.20 22.06 -30.42
C HIS A 63 -13.87 23.32 -29.87
N SER A 64 -14.89 23.81 -30.58
CA SER A 64 -15.86 24.75 -30.04
C SER A 64 -16.67 24.05 -28.92
N PRO A 65 -16.83 24.67 -27.73
CA PRO A 65 -17.73 24.13 -26.71
C PRO A 65 -19.16 24.50 -27.09
N ALA A 66 -20.00 23.49 -27.35
CA ALA A 66 -21.44 23.66 -27.41
C ALA A 66 -22.04 23.41 -26.02
N ASP A 67 -23.01 24.25 -25.69
CA ASP A 67 -23.64 24.51 -24.40
C ASP A 67 -24.54 23.38 -23.85
N ALA A 68 -24.76 23.45 -22.53
CA ALA A 68 -25.86 22.93 -21.70
C ALA A 68 -26.09 21.40 -21.50
N ASP A 69 -25.97 20.95 -20.23
CA ASP A 69 -27.12 20.56 -19.38
C ASP A 69 -26.71 20.42 -17.88
N PRO A 70 -27.23 21.25 -16.95
CA PRO A 70 -26.98 21.14 -15.51
C PRO A 70 -27.99 20.18 -14.87
N GLY A 71 -27.84 18.88 -15.10
CA GLY A 71 -28.80 17.89 -14.61
C GLY A 71 -28.13 16.62 -14.15
N CYS A 72 -27.82 16.52 -12.84
CA CYS A 72 -27.97 15.30 -12.04
C CYS A 72 -27.38 15.53 -10.63
N SER A 73 -28.24 15.84 -9.67
CA SER A 73 -27.93 15.75 -8.24
C SER A 73 -28.17 14.31 -7.75
N PRO A 74 -27.18 13.61 -7.18
CA PRO A 74 -27.45 12.39 -6.44
C PRO A 74 -27.89 12.74 -5.02
N LEU A 75 -29.19 12.64 -4.76
CA LEU A 75 -29.76 12.58 -3.42
C LEU A 75 -29.50 11.18 -2.80
N MET A 76 -29.18 11.19 -1.49
CA MET A 76 -29.37 10.14 -0.47
C MET A 76 -28.11 9.44 0.11
N SER A 77 -27.69 10.01 1.25
CA SER A 77 -27.40 9.44 2.58
C SER A 77 -27.05 7.96 2.79
N SER A 78 -26.09 7.72 3.70
CA SER A 78 -26.04 6.52 4.54
C SER A 78 -25.80 6.92 6.01
N PRO A 79 -26.63 6.49 6.97
CA PRO A 79 -26.43 6.80 8.39
C PRO A 79 -25.29 5.97 8.97
N GLN A 80 -24.32 6.64 9.57
CA GLN A 80 -23.20 5.99 10.25
C GLN A 80 -23.62 5.61 11.68
N SER A 81 -23.84 4.32 11.92
CA SER A 81 -24.10 3.82 13.28
C SER A 81 -22.87 4.05 14.18
N PRO A 82 -23.04 4.52 15.44
CA PRO A 82 -21.93 4.61 16.38
C PRO A 82 -21.48 3.21 16.79
N LYS A 83 -20.16 2.99 16.78
CA LYS A 83 -19.53 1.75 17.26
C LYS A 83 -19.36 1.83 18.77
N THR A 84 -20.16 1.08 19.53
CA THR A 84 -19.93 0.82 20.95
C THR A 84 -18.75 -0.14 21.12
N TYR A 85 -17.67 0.31 21.75
CA TYR A 85 -16.56 -0.55 22.17
C TYR A 85 -16.85 -1.10 23.58
N PRO A 86 -16.67 -2.41 23.84
CA PRO A 86 -16.70 -2.91 25.20
C PRO A 86 -15.41 -2.51 25.93
N GLU A 87 -15.56 -1.86 27.08
CA GLU A 87 -14.48 -1.55 28.02
C GLU A 87 -13.92 -2.86 28.58
N ARG A 88 -12.63 -3.11 28.39
CA ARG A 88 -11.95 -4.26 28.99
C ARG A 88 -11.47 -3.91 30.39
N VAL A 89 -12.23 -4.35 31.39
CA VAL A 89 -11.76 -4.45 32.77
C VAL A 89 -10.59 -5.43 32.79
N SER A 90 -9.41 -4.94 33.13
CA SER A 90 -8.19 -5.77 33.23
C SER A 90 -8.10 -6.34 34.64
N SER A 91 -8.24 -7.65 34.79
CA SER A 91 -7.95 -8.36 36.03
C SER A 91 -6.44 -8.61 36.14
N SER A 92 -5.79 -7.98 37.11
CA SER A 92 -4.38 -8.21 37.45
C SER A 92 -4.26 -9.55 38.17
N THR A 93 -3.68 -10.55 37.51
CA THR A 93 -3.35 -11.84 38.14
C THR A 93 -1.93 -11.77 38.70
N GLU A 94 -1.85 -12.14 39.97
CA GLU A 94 -0.72 -12.14 40.90
C GLU A 94 0.55 -12.82 40.35
N ALA A 95 1.70 -12.23 40.68
CA ALA A 95 3.02 -12.62 40.20
C ALA A 95 3.52 -13.90 40.91
N SER A 96 3.94 -14.89 40.14
CA SER A 96 4.63 -16.10 40.60
C SER A 96 5.80 -16.42 39.66
N PRO A 97 6.81 -17.16 40.14
CA PRO A 97 8.22 -16.80 40.06
C PRO A 97 8.78 -16.74 38.62
N ASP A 98 9.89 -16.01 38.52
CA ASP A 98 10.61 -15.48 37.36
C ASP A 98 10.93 -16.50 36.23
N LEU A 99 9.89 -16.98 35.55
CA LEU A 99 10.01 -17.72 34.30
C LEU A 99 9.75 -16.74 33.16
N TYR A 100 10.73 -16.56 32.27
CA TYR A 100 10.54 -15.74 31.08
C TYR A 100 9.48 -16.39 30.18
N VAL A 101 8.31 -15.74 30.08
CA VAL A 101 7.15 -16.22 29.32
C VAL A 101 7.02 -15.42 28.02
N THR A 102 6.72 -16.09 26.91
CA THR A 102 6.38 -15.40 25.66
C THR A 102 5.04 -14.67 25.77
N ARG A 103 4.76 -13.75 24.85
CA ARG A 103 3.46 -13.06 24.75
C ARG A 103 2.25 -14.01 24.65
N SER A 104 2.45 -15.27 24.26
CA SER A 104 1.40 -16.29 24.18
C SER A 104 1.26 -17.16 25.44
N GLY A 105 1.99 -16.86 26.52
CA GLY A 105 1.93 -17.66 27.75
C GLY A 105 2.82 -18.92 27.75
N ARG A 106 3.72 -19.11 26.77
CA ARG A 106 4.63 -20.26 26.75
C ARG A 106 5.94 -19.95 27.49
N THR A 107 6.39 -20.85 28.34
CA THR A 107 7.69 -20.73 29.02
C THR A 107 8.84 -20.86 28.03
N VAL A 108 9.81 -19.94 28.09
CA VAL A 108 11.02 -19.99 27.28
C VAL A 108 12.03 -20.95 27.90
N ARG A 109 12.56 -21.88 27.10
CA ARG A 109 13.66 -22.78 27.49
C ARG A 109 14.98 -22.26 26.95
N SER A 110 16.00 -22.20 27.80
CA SER A 110 17.38 -21.90 27.38
C SER A 110 17.93 -23.02 26.48
N PRO A 111 18.73 -22.69 25.46
CA PRO A 111 19.36 -23.68 24.60
C PRO A 111 20.41 -24.50 25.35
N GLU A 112 20.54 -25.78 25.00
CA GLU A 112 21.56 -26.68 25.53
C GLU A 112 22.90 -26.43 24.82
N ARG A 113 23.99 -26.28 25.58
CA ARG A 113 25.34 -26.15 25.02
C ARG A 113 25.94 -27.54 24.87
N LEU A 114 26.39 -27.88 23.65
CA LEU A 114 27.27 -29.02 23.44
C LEU A 114 28.69 -28.56 23.75
N ASP A 115 29.27 -29.06 24.84
CA ASP A 115 30.70 -28.93 25.10
C ASP A 115 31.46 -29.89 24.16
N ARG A 116 32.44 -29.35 23.43
CA ARG A 116 33.28 -30.08 22.44
C ARG A 116 34.59 -30.52 23.06
#